data_AF-A0A2E9J4I8-F1
#
_entry.id   AF-A0A2E9J4I8-F1
#
_cell.length_a   1.000
_cell.length_b   1.000
_cell.length_c   1.000
_cell.angle_alpha   90.00
_cell.angle_beta   90.00
_cell.angle_gamma   90.00
#
_symmetry.space_group_name_H-M   'P 1'
#
loop_
_entity.id
_entity.type
_entity.pdbx_description
1 polymer ?
#
loop_
_entity_poly.entity_id
_entity_poly.type
_entity_poly.pdbx_seq_one_letter_code
_entity_poly.pdbx_strand_id
1 'polypeptide(L)'
;KQADCVSTMTYNEYWQVIDGGLSADELVVFPYDQQGVSTLEDGLYVLEENLSDAAFVDKAARFLRASMKGWEWASNNSDAAADIVLEYDTSGAQTEKHQRRMMGEVNKLTANGGKLNVDDYQRTVDTLLGSDSDPVITGEPVGAWTHKVWDAAFGS
;
A
#
# COMPACT_ATOMS: atom_id res chain seq x y z
N LYS A 1 9.90 25.66 12.73
CA LYS A 1 8.99 24.51 12.57
C LYS A 1 7.88 24.96 11.63
N GLN A 2 7.62 24.25 10.52
CA GLN A 2 6.66 24.70 9.48
C GLN A 2 5.22 24.21 9.71
N ALA A 3 5.03 23.19 10.58
CA ALA A 3 3.73 22.72 11.04
C ALA A 3 3.89 22.04 12.42
N ASP A 4 2.84 22.10 13.25
CA ASP A 4 2.78 21.45 14.57
C ASP A 4 2.28 19.99 14.50
N CYS A 5 1.62 19.62 13.41
CA CYS A 5 1.13 18.27 13.14
C CYS A 5 1.20 18.00 11.63
N VAL A 6 1.61 16.80 11.24
CA VAL A 6 1.71 16.37 9.84
C VAL A 6 1.25 14.92 9.70
N SER A 7 0.64 14.59 8.57
CA SER A 7 0.40 13.20 8.15
C SER A 7 1.57 12.77 7.27
N THR A 8 2.10 11.58 7.51
CA THR A 8 3.30 11.06 6.84
C THR A 8 3.13 9.59 6.53
N MET A 9 3.66 9.12 5.41
CA MET A 9 3.86 7.70 5.19
C MET A 9 5.13 7.25 5.93
N THR A 10 5.07 6.06 6.53
CA THR A 10 6.17 5.52 7.34
C THR A 10 7.43 5.26 6.53
N TYR A 11 7.28 4.94 5.24
CA TYR A 11 8.39 4.62 4.36
C TYR A 11 9.19 5.84 3.89
N ASN A 12 8.58 7.03 3.73
CA ASN A 12 9.27 8.22 3.21
C ASN A 12 9.18 9.48 4.10
N GLU A 13 8.04 10.17 4.24
CA GLU A 13 7.94 11.52 4.83
C GLU A 13 8.29 11.51 6.31
N TYR A 14 8.01 10.41 7.02
CA TYR A 14 8.46 10.24 8.40
C TYR A 14 9.98 10.38 8.51
N TRP A 15 10.73 9.78 7.58
CA TRP A 15 12.19 9.88 7.57
C TRP A 15 12.68 11.27 7.12
N GLN A 16 11.91 12.00 6.33
CA GLN A 16 12.24 13.40 6.02
C GLN A 16 12.15 14.28 7.27
N VAL A 17 11.18 14.03 8.16
CA VAL A 17 11.10 14.72 9.46
C VAL A 17 12.34 14.40 10.31
N ILE A 18 12.73 13.13 10.38
CA ILE A 18 13.91 12.70 11.15
C ILE A 18 15.22 13.26 10.58
N ASP A 19 15.43 13.12 9.28
CA ASP A 19 16.63 13.64 8.60
C ASP A 19 16.64 15.19 8.60
N GLY A 20 15.48 15.83 8.82
CA GLY A 20 15.31 17.27 9.03
C GLY A 20 15.71 17.77 10.44
N GLY A 21 16.11 16.87 11.34
CA GLY A 21 16.72 17.21 12.63
C GLY A 21 15.82 17.03 13.86
N LEU A 22 14.61 16.48 13.71
CA LEU A 22 13.82 16.02 14.85
C LEU A 22 14.16 14.57 15.17
N SER A 23 14.40 14.28 16.43
CA SER A 23 14.57 12.90 16.91
C SER A 23 13.22 12.21 17.11
N ALA A 24 13.20 10.88 17.08
CA ALA A 24 11.97 10.12 17.24
C ALA A 24 11.31 10.33 18.62
N ASP A 25 12.09 10.60 19.66
CA ASP A 25 11.61 10.90 21.02
C ASP A 25 11.01 12.32 21.15
N GLU A 26 11.29 13.21 20.20
CA GLU A 26 10.61 14.50 20.07
C GLU A 26 9.27 14.40 19.34
N LEU A 27 8.91 13.23 18.82
CA LEU A 27 7.69 13.01 18.05
C LEU A 27 6.68 12.19 18.85
N VAL A 28 5.40 12.57 18.73
CA VAL A 28 4.28 11.72 19.11
C VAL A 28 3.66 11.18 17.83
N VAL A 29 3.74 9.87 17.65
CA VAL A 29 3.22 9.18 16.45
C VAL A 29 1.84 8.63 16.76
N PHE A 30 0.87 8.89 15.89
CA PHE A 30 -0.50 8.36 15.97
C PHE A 30 -0.74 7.43 14.77
N PRO A 31 -0.46 6.12 14.89
CA PRO A 31 -0.71 5.17 13.80
C PRO A 31 -2.20 5.08 13.50
N TYR A 32 -2.59 5.24 12.23
CA TYR A 32 -4.02 5.29 11.84
C TYR A 32 -4.75 3.97 12.11
N ASP A 33 -4.05 2.84 12.01
CA ASP A 33 -4.55 1.52 12.38
C ASP A 33 -4.91 1.43 13.87
N GLN A 34 -4.09 2.04 14.74
CA GLN A 34 -4.37 2.14 16.18
C GLN A 34 -5.46 3.16 16.52
N GLN A 35 -5.69 4.14 15.65
CA GLN A 35 -6.77 5.11 15.80
C GLN A 35 -8.10 4.63 15.16
N GLY A 36 -8.11 3.48 14.48
CA GLY A 36 -9.30 2.94 13.82
C GLY A 36 -9.73 3.69 12.56
N VAL A 37 -8.89 4.56 12.01
CA VAL A 37 -9.19 5.41 10.83
C VAL A 37 -8.31 5.08 9.62
N SER A 38 -7.63 3.93 9.64
CA SER A 38 -6.84 3.46 8.50
C SER A 38 -7.76 3.06 7.35
N THR A 39 -7.45 3.58 6.16
CA THR A 39 -8.09 3.27 4.88
C THR A 39 -7.15 2.42 4.01
N LEU A 40 -7.72 1.61 3.12
CA LEU A 40 -6.98 0.98 2.03
C LEU A 40 -6.47 2.04 1.05
N GLU A 41 -5.24 1.87 0.58
CA GLU A 41 -4.59 2.80 -0.36
C GLU A 41 -4.29 2.10 -1.68
N ASP A 42 -3.23 1.27 -1.70
CA ASP A 42 -2.78 0.58 -2.90
C ASP A 42 -3.59 -0.68 -3.22
N GLY A 43 -3.92 -0.85 -4.50
CA GLY A 43 -4.67 -1.99 -5.00
C GLY A 43 -4.53 -2.18 -6.50
N LEU A 44 -4.91 -3.37 -6.98
CA LEU A 44 -5.04 -3.65 -8.41
C LEU A 44 -6.50 -3.49 -8.83
N TYR A 45 -6.73 -2.57 -9.77
CA TYR A 45 -8.06 -2.23 -10.26
C TYR A 45 -8.22 -2.64 -11.73
N VAL A 46 -9.39 -3.18 -12.06
CA VAL A 46 -9.76 -3.59 -13.42
C VAL A 46 -11.19 -3.13 -13.70
N LEU A 47 -11.55 -2.99 -14.97
CA LEU A 47 -12.94 -2.78 -15.37
C LEU A 47 -13.76 -4.05 -15.07
N GLU A 48 -14.95 -3.89 -14.51
CA GLU A 48 -15.82 -5.01 -14.12
C GLU A 48 -16.14 -5.93 -15.31
N GLU A 49 -16.38 -5.36 -16.49
CA GLU A 49 -16.68 -6.13 -17.71
C GLU A 49 -15.58 -7.16 -18.05
N ASN A 50 -14.31 -6.83 -17.79
CA ASN A 50 -13.19 -7.73 -18.05
C ASN A 50 -13.20 -8.96 -17.13
N LEU A 51 -13.83 -8.86 -15.95
CA LEU A 51 -13.96 -10.01 -15.05
C LEU A 51 -14.88 -11.08 -15.62
N SER A 52 -15.75 -10.76 -16.58
CA SER A 52 -16.60 -11.75 -17.26
C SER A 52 -15.85 -12.58 -18.31
N ASP A 53 -14.71 -12.08 -18.82
CA ASP A 53 -13.86 -12.78 -19.77
C ASP A 53 -12.88 -13.72 -19.07
N ALA A 54 -13.05 -15.03 -19.27
CA ALA A 54 -12.17 -16.05 -18.70
C ALA A 54 -10.71 -15.92 -19.17
N ALA A 55 -10.47 -15.48 -20.41
CA ALA A 55 -9.12 -15.27 -20.92
C ALA A 55 -8.43 -14.09 -20.24
N PHE A 56 -9.18 -13.01 -19.97
CA PHE A 56 -8.68 -11.89 -19.17
C PHE A 56 -8.35 -12.33 -17.74
N VAL A 57 -9.25 -13.07 -17.08
CA VAL A 57 -9.04 -13.53 -15.70
C VAL A 57 -7.78 -14.42 -15.60
N ASP A 58 -7.55 -15.34 -16.54
CA ASP A 58 -6.30 -16.13 -16.58
C ASP A 58 -5.06 -15.25 -16.74
N LYS A 59 -5.11 -14.29 -17.68
CA LYS A 59 -4.00 -13.34 -17.89
C LYS A 59 -3.71 -12.53 -16.63
N ALA A 60 -4.73 -12.00 -15.97
CA ALA A 60 -4.62 -11.24 -14.73
C ALA A 60 -4.09 -12.11 -13.59
N ALA A 61 -4.53 -13.37 -13.48
CA ALA A 61 -4.04 -14.31 -12.49
C ALA A 61 -2.55 -14.63 -12.68
N ARG A 62 -2.09 -14.79 -13.93
CA ARG A 62 -0.66 -14.96 -14.26
C ARG A 62 0.16 -13.73 -13.91
N PHE A 63 -0.36 -12.53 -14.19
CA PHE A 63 0.25 -11.27 -13.78
C PHE A 63 0.38 -11.20 -12.26
N LEU A 64 -0.71 -11.45 -11.53
CA LEU A 64 -0.72 -11.43 -10.06
C LEU A 64 0.29 -12.42 -9.47
N ARG A 65 0.37 -13.66 -10.00
CA ARG A 65 1.40 -14.63 -9.59
C ARG A 65 2.82 -14.10 -9.80
N ALA A 66 3.07 -13.42 -10.92
CA ALA A 66 4.38 -12.84 -11.19
C ALA A 66 4.69 -11.67 -10.24
N SER A 67 3.73 -10.77 -10.01
CA SER A 67 3.87 -9.66 -9.06
C SER A 67 4.15 -10.15 -7.64
N MET A 68 3.42 -11.16 -7.15
CA MET A 68 3.64 -11.72 -5.82
C MET A 68 5.03 -12.36 -5.68
N LYS A 69 5.54 -13.04 -6.72
CA LYS A 69 6.92 -13.54 -6.74
C LYS A 69 7.95 -12.41 -6.69
N GLY A 70 7.68 -11.30 -7.38
CA GLY A 70 8.53 -10.11 -7.33
C GLY A 70 8.59 -9.50 -5.94
N TRP A 71 7.44 -9.34 -5.29
CA TRP A 71 7.35 -8.85 -3.90
C TRP A 71 8.03 -9.79 -2.90
N GLU A 72 7.82 -11.09 -3.01
CA GLU A 72 8.51 -12.08 -2.16
C GLU A 72 10.03 -12.02 -2.34
N TRP A 73 10.50 -11.92 -3.58
CA TRP A 73 11.92 -11.75 -3.85
C TRP A 73 12.45 -10.44 -3.27
N ALA A 74 11.77 -9.31 -3.50
CA ALA A 74 12.18 -8.00 -2.99
C ALA A 74 12.22 -7.98 -1.46
N SER A 75 11.26 -8.64 -0.81
CA SER A 75 11.22 -8.74 0.65
C SER A 75 12.41 -9.50 1.21
N ASN A 76 12.81 -10.59 0.55
CA ASN A 76 13.99 -11.37 0.92
C ASN A 76 15.33 -10.77 0.46
N ASN A 77 15.31 -9.77 -0.41
CA ASN A 77 16.49 -9.17 -1.03
C ASN A 77 16.39 -7.63 -1.00
N SER A 78 16.02 -7.04 0.14
CA SER A 78 15.68 -5.62 0.25
C SER A 78 16.73 -4.68 -0.33
N ASP A 79 18.01 -4.97 -0.08
CA ASP A 79 19.10 -4.15 -0.60
C ASP A 79 19.18 -4.21 -2.12
N ALA A 80 19.18 -5.43 -2.69
CA ALA A 80 19.21 -5.61 -4.13
C ALA A 80 17.95 -5.04 -4.82
N ALA A 81 16.78 -5.13 -4.18
CA ALA A 81 15.55 -4.53 -4.69
C ALA A 81 15.64 -3.00 -4.78
N ALA A 82 16.18 -2.36 -3.73
CA ALA A 82 16.42 -0.93 -3.74
C ALA A 82 17.51 -0.51 -4.75
N ASP A 83 18.50 -1.37 -5.03
CA ASP A 83 19.50 -1.10 -6.08
C ASP A 83 18.88 -1.05 -7.47
N ILE A 84 17.96 -1.98 -7.76
CA ILE A 84 17.21 -1.96 -9.01
C ILE A 84 16.45 -0.63 -9.15
N VAL A 85 15.77 -0.17 -8.09
CA VAL A 85 15.06 1.12 -8.13
C VAL A 85 16.01 2.29 -8.41
N LEU A 86 17.19 2.30 -7.78
CA LEU A 86 18.21 3.34 -7.99
C LEU A 86 18.78 3.31 -9.40
N GLU A 87 19.03 2.13 -9.97
CA GLU A 87 19.52 1.97 -11.34
C GLU A 87 18.57 2.60 -12.37
N TYR A 88 17.26 2.51 -12.12
CA TYR A 88 16.22 3.06 -12.99
C TYR A 88 15.76 4.48 -12.58
N ASP A 89 16.30 5.08 -11.52
CA ASP A 89 16.00 6.46 -11.16
C ASP A 89 16.71 7.44 -12.10
N THR A 90 15.96 7.94 -13.08
CA THR A 90 16.46 8.94 -14.04
C THR A 90 16.42 10.38 -13.49
N SER A 91 15.78 10.61 -12.34
CA SER A 91 15.67 11.94 -11.73
C SER A 91 16.90 12.31 -10.89
N GLY A 92 17.61 11.32 -10.35
CA GLY A 92 18.69 11.51 -9.39
C GLY A 92 18.21 11.99 -8.02
N ALA A 93 16.90 11.98 -7.77
CA ALA A 93 16.32 12.41 -6.50
C ALA A 93 16.49 11.34 -5.40
N GLN A 94 16.70 10.08 -5.78
CA GLN A 94 16.78 8.97 -4.86
C GLN A 94 18.22 8.75 -4.36
N THR A 95 18.35 8.41 -3.08
CA THR A 95 19.64 8.05 -2.48
C THR A 95 19.58 6.63 -1.96
N GLU A 96 20.73 5.95 -1.93
CA GLU A 96 20.84 4.58 -1.39
C GLU A 96 20.24 4.50 0.02
N LYS A 97 20.69 5.38 0.92
CA LYS A 97 20.18 5.47 2.30
C LYS A 97 18.65 5.56 2.35
N HIS A 98 18.04 6.36 1.48
CA HIS A 98 16.58 6.54 1.46
C HIS A 98 15.87 5.29 0.90
N GLN A 99 16.35 4.74 -0.21
CA GLN A 99 15.73 3.59 -0.87
C GLN A 99 15.79 2.32 -0.02
N ARG A 100 16.91 2.07 0.66
CA ARG A 100 17.02 0.95 1.61
C ARG A 100 16.03 1.06 2.76
N ARG A 101 15.88 2.26 3.34
CA ARG A 101 14.89 2.52 4.39
C ARG A 101 13.47 2.30 3.89
N MET A 102 13.12 2.88 2.74
CA MET A 102 11.81 2.69 2.12
C MET A 102 11.49 1.21 1.94
N MET A 103 12.40 0.43 1.36
CA MET A 103 12.19 -1.00 1.16
C MET A 103 12.00 -1.75 2.49
N GLY A 104 12.75 -1.39 3.53
CA GLY A 104 12.58 -1.96 4.87
C GLY A 104 11.21 -1.65 5.50
N GLU A 105 10.69 -0.45 5.33
CA GLU A 105 9.36 -0.07 5.81
C GLU A 105 8.24 -0.71 4.99
N VAL A 106 8.36 -0.74 3.65
CA VAL A 106 7.40 -1.40 2.74
C VAL A 106 7.33 -2.91 2.99
N ASN A 107 8.44 -3.55 3.36
CA ASN A 107 8.44 -4.95 3.77
C ASN A 107 7.51 -5.24 4.96
N LYS A 108 7.38 -4.30 5.90
CA LYS A 108 6.45 -4.44 7.03
C LYS A 108 4.99 -4.38 6.56
N LEU A 109 4.71 -3.53 5.57
CA LEU A 109 3.37 -3.34 5.01
C LEU A 109 2.89 -4.54 4.19
N THR A 110 3.81 -5.26 3.54
CA THR A 110 3.50 -6.40 2.67
C THR A 110 3.56 -7.76 3.38
N ALA A 111 3.86 -7.77 4.68
CA ALA A 111 4.10 -8.99 5.45
C ALA A 111 2.86 -9.90 5.58
N ASN A 112 1.65 -9.35 5.48
CA ASN A 112 0.39 -10.09 5.49
C ASN A 112 -0.03 -10.61 4.09
N GLY A 113 0.79 -10.38 3.06
CA GLY A 113 0.53 -10.79 1.69
C GLY A 113 -0.30 -9.78 0.90
N GLY A 114 -0.82 -10.21 -0.25
CA GLY A 114 -1.54 -9.33 -1.19
C GLY A 114 -3.04 -9.60 -1.33
N LYS A 115 -3.60 -10.54 -0.54
CA LYS A 115 -5.04 -10.82 -0.60
C LYS A 115 -5.79 -9.73 0.15
N LEU A 116 -6.78 -9.11 -0.50
CA LEU A 116 -7.65 -8.15 0.16
C LEU A 116 -8.30 -8.79 1.40
N ASN A 117 -8.08 -8.16 2.56
CA ASN A 117 -8.82 -8.44 3.77
C ASN A 117 -10.15 -7.65 3.75
N VAL A 118 -11.26 -8.35 3.87
CA VAL A 118 -12.60 -7.76 3.77
C VAL A 118 -12.88 -6.83 4.96
N ASP A 119 -12.30 -7.09 6.13
CA ASP A 119 -12.46 -6.22 7.31
C ASP A 119 -11.77 -4.86 7.10
N ASP A 120 -10.64 -4.84 6.39
CA ASP A 120 -9.95 -3.60 6.04
C ASP A 120 -10.74 -2.79 4.99
N TYR A 121 -11.41 -3.49 4.06
CA TYR A 121 -12.36 -2.86 3.14
C TYR A 121 -13.55 -2.25 3.89
N GLN A 122 -14.15 -2.99 4.82
CA GLN A 122 -15.29 -2.49 5.59
C GLN A 122 -14.90 -1.28 6.44
N ARG A 123 -13.76 -1.34 7.15
CA ARG A 123 -13.24 -0.18 7.90
C ARG A 123 -13.04 1.04 7.02
N THR A 124 -12.58 0.85 5.79
CA THR A 124 -12.43 1.93 4.82
C THR A 124 -13.78 2.54 4.47
N VAL A 125 -14.78 1.71 4.14
CA VAL A 125 -16.15 2.18 3.85
C VAL A 125 -16.73 2.95 5.04
N ASP A 126 -16.61 2.40 6.26
CA ASP A 126 -17.12 3.03 7.48
C ASP A 126 -16.43 4.38 7.74
N THR A 127 -15.12 4.46 7.53
CA THR A 127 -14.35 5.71 7.68
C THR A 127 -14.80 6.77 6.67
N LEU A 128 -15.03 6.37 5.41
CA LEU A 128 -15.45 7.29 4.34
C LEU A 128 -16.91 7.75 4.49
N LEU A 129 -17.76 6.94 5.10
CA LEU A 129 -19.15 7.29 5.43
C LEU A 129 -19.29 8.07 6.75
N GLY A 130 -18.37 7.89 7.69
CA GLY A 130 -18.49 8.34 9.08
C GLY A 130 -18.33 9.85 9.31
N SER A 131 -18.11 10.66 8.28
CA SER A 131 -18.05 12.12 8.42
C SER A 131 -19.46 12.72 8.52
N ASP A 132 -19.81 13.22 9.71
CA ASP A 132 -21.12 13.80 10.03
C ASP A 132 -21.46 15.05 9.21
N SER A 133 -20.45 15.79 8.72
CA SER A 133 -20.65 17.06 8.00
C SER A 133 -20.53 16.94 6.49
N ASP A 134 -19.68 16.04 6.00
CA ASP A 134 -19.40 15.87 4.56
C ASP A 134 -18.79 14.48 4.33
N PRO A 135 -19.62 13.44 4.16
CA PRO A 135 -19.12 12.09 3.91
C PRO A 135 -18.48 12.02 2.53
N VAL A 136 -17.32 11.36 2.45
CA VAL A 136 -16.55 11.25 1.21
C VAL A 136 -17.31 10.44 0.16
N ILE A 137 -18.09 9.46 0.62
CA ILE A 137 -19.02 8.68 -0.20
C ILE A 137 -20.43 8.81 0.38
N THR A 138 -21.44 8.72 -0.48
CA THR A 138 -22.85 8.92 -0.08
C THR A 138 -23.59 7.63 0.25
N GLY A 139 -22.92 6.49 0.11
CA GLY A 139 -23.48 5.16 0.39
C GLY A 139 -22.41 4.07 0.27
N GLU A 140 -22.76 2.88 0.76
CA GLU A 140 -21.89 1.70 0.67
C GLU A 140 -21.69 1.29 -0.79
N PRO A 141 -20.43 1.10 -1.25
CA PRO A 141 -20.17 0.67 -2.62
C PRO A 141 -20.60 -0.79 -2.82
N VAL A 142 -21.30 -1.07 -3.93
CA VAL A 142 -21.67 -2.43 -4.32
C VAL A 142 -20.74 -2.92 -5.42
N GLY A 143 -20.17 -4.12 -5.26
CA GLY A 143 -19.30 -4.73 -6.29
C GLY A 143 -17.91 -4.11 -6.41
N ALA A 144 -17.49 -3.27 -5.46
CA ALA A 144 -16.22 -2.54 -5.52
C ALA A 144 -14.97 -3.42 -5.29
N TRP A 145 -15.15 -4.70 -4.90
CA TRP A 145 -14.06 -5.65 -4.77
C TRP A 145 -14.48 -7.07 -5.16
N THR A 146 -13.48 -7.90 -5.49
CA THR A 146 -13.67 -9.33 -5.71
C THR A 146 -12.36 -10.09 -5.44
N HIS A 147 -12.45 -11.34 -5.02
CA HIS A 147 -11.30 -12.25 -5.01
C HIS A 147 -11.15 -13.06 -6.30
N LYS A 148 -11.96 -12.84 -7.34
CA LYS A 148 -11.98 -13.67 -8.56
C LYS A 148 -10.59 -13.90 -9.19
N VAL A 149 -9.79 -12.83 -9.33
CA VAL A 149 -8.43 -12.94 -9.90
C VAL A 149 -7.47 -13.62 -8.91
N TRP A 150 -7.61 -13.34 -7.61
CA TRP A 150 -6.83 -14.00 -6.57
C TRP A 150 -7.11 -15.50 -6.53
N ASP A 151 -8.38 -15.90 -6.58
CA ASP A 151 -8.79 -17.30 -6.53
C ASP A 151 -8.39 -18.03 -7.81
N ALA A 152 -8.43 -17.39 -8.99
CA ALA A 152 -7.83 -17.96 -10.21
C ALA A 152 -6.29 -18.05 -10.13
N ALA A 153 -5.65 -17.22 -9.30
CA ALA A 153 -4.20 -17.21 -9.13
C ALA A 153 -3.71 -18.29 -8.16
N PHE A 154 -4.41 -18.46 -7.03
CA PHE A 154 -3.96 -19.20 -5.85
C PHE A 154 -5.05 -20.07 -5.19
N GLY A 155 -6.30 -19.99 -5.65
CA GLY A 155 -7.37 -20.88 -5.22
C GLY A 155 -7.09 -22.30 -5.69
N SER A 156 -7.33 -23.26 -4.80
CA SER A 156 -7.32 -24.70 -5.12
C SER A 156 -8.73 -25.17 -5.42
#